data_AF-A0A821AJ40-F1
#
_entry.id   AF-A0A821AJ40-F1
#
_cell.length_a   1.000
_cell.length_b   1.000
_cell.length_c   1.000
_cell.angle_alpha   90.00
_cell.angle_beta   90.00
_cell.angle_gamma   90.00
#
_symmetry.space_group_name_H-M   'P 1'
#
loop_
_entity.id
_entity.type
_entity.pdbx_description
1 polymer ?
#
loop_
_entity_poly.entity_id
_entity_poly.type
_entity_poly.pdbx_seq_one_letter_code
_entity_poly.pdbx_strand_id
1 'polypeptide(L)'
;MNSVSTRGMKMYPCHCIISNITGNATWARIGVTVAGGKGSGNATNQLHLPSGLVVDDDQTMVIADTWNHRIIQWKKDDTNGQVVAGGKGLGNRMDQLNYPSDVLIDKVTNSFLICDQNNRR
;
A
#
# COMPACT_ATOMS: atom_id res chain seq x y z
N MET A 1 -20.00 27.81 -16.27
CA MET A 1 -18.86 27.00 -16.76
C MET A 1 -18.35 26.20 -15.57
N ASN A 2 -18.83 24.96 -15.40
CA ASN A 2 -18.46 24.12 -14.27
C ASN A 2 -17.35 23.17 -14.73
N SER A 3 -16.10 23.50 -14.42
CA SER A 3 -14.98 22.58 -14.64
C SER A 3 -14.90 21.61 -13.48
N VAL A 4 -15.27 20.35 -13.72
CA VAL A 4 -14.99 19.23 -12.81
C VAL A 4 -13.49 18.94 -12.89
N SER A 5 -12.77 19.24 -11.81
CA SER A 5 -11.34 18.91 -11.68
C SER A 5 -11.19 17.41 -11.41
N THR A 6 -10.96 16.61 -12.45
CA THR A 6 -10.55 15.21 -12.31
C THR A 6 -9.11 15.14 -11.81
N ARG A 7 -8.93 15.09 -10.47
CA ARG A 7 -7.64 14.70 -9.87
C ARG A 7 -7.49 13.17 -9.98
N GLY A 8 -7.15 12.71 -11.18
CA GLY A 8 -6.76 11.32 -11.42
C GLY A 8 -5.24 11.20 -11.35
N MET A 9 -4.72 10.34 -10.46
CA MET A 9 -3.37 9.83 -10.58
C MET A 9 -3.28 9.01 -11.87
N LYS A 10 -2.58 9.51 -12.88
CA LYS A 10 -2.27 8.76 -14.10
C LYS A 10 -1.03 7.90 -13.85
N MET A 11 -1.22 6.58 -13.87
CA MET A 11 -0.12 5.61 -13.86
C MET A 11 0.50 5.50 -15.27
N TYR A 12 1.83 5.59 -15.32
CA TYR A 12 2.61 5.12 -16.44
C TYR A 12 3.34 3.84 -16.01
N PRO A 13 3.48 2.82 -16.89
CA PRO A 13 4.27 1.66 -16.56
C PRO A 13 5.72 2.10 -16.27
N CYS A 14 6.25 1.61 -15.16
CA CYS A 14 7.64 1.76 -14.69
C CYS A 14 8.07 3.13 -14.10
N HIS A 15 7.20 4.14 -14.00
CA HIS A 15 7.58 5.43 -13.41
C HIS A 15 6.49 5.98 -12.49
N CYS A 16 6.76 6.04 -11.18
CA CYS A 16 6.04 6.92 -10.26
C CYS A 16 6.43 8.37 -10.57
N ILE A 17 5.66 9.04 -11.42
CA ILE A 17 5.72 10.51 -11.52
C ILE A 17 4.82 11.05 -10.42
N ILE A 18 5.40 11.77 -9.45
CA ILE A 18 4.62 12.58 -8.51
C ILE A 18 3.94 13.68 -9.33
N SER A 19 2.68 13.47 -9.70
CA SER A 19 1.91 14.49 -10.41
C SER A 19 1.47 15.56 -9.42
N ASN A 20 2.06 16.76 -9.53
CA ASN A 20 1.73 17.99 -8.81
C ASN A 20 2.22 18.08 -7.36
N ILE A 21 3.51 18.35 -7.18
CA ILE A 21 3.98 19.08 -6.00
C ILE A 21 3.63 20.56 -6.20
N THR A 22 2.43 20.99 -5.79
CA THR A 22 2.08 22.42 -5.73
C THR A 22 2.52 22.97 -4.37
N GLY A 23 3.79 23.37 -4.27
CA GLY A 23 4.38 23.99 -3.09
C GLY A 23 5.89 23.73 -3.00
N ASN A 24 6.59 24.47 -2.13
CA ASN A 24 7.96 24.12 -1.74
C ASN A 24 7.91 22.86 -0.87
N ALA A 25 7.79 21.68 -1.49
CA ALA A 25 7.99 20.42 -0.78
C ALA A 25 9.40 20.42 -0.23
N THR A 26 9.51 20.44 1.10
CA THR A 26 10.77 20.27 1.79
C THR A 26 10.86 18.82 2.26
N TRP A 27 11.95 18.16 1.92
CA TRP A 27 12.21 16.82 2.43
C TRP A 27 12.42 16.89 3.94
N ALA A 28 11.76 16.02 4.70
CA ALA A 28 12.02 15.90 6.12
C ALA A 28 13.48 15.42 6.32
N ARG A 29 14.21 16.10 7.23
CA ARG A 29 15.60 15.72 7.54
C ARG A 29 15.70 14.53 8.49
N ILE A 30 14.57 14.12 9.07
CA ILE A 30 14.44 13.01 10.01
C ILE A 30 13.30 12.13 9.52
N GLY A 31 13.58 10.85 9.34
CA GLY A 31 12.56 9.84 9.06
C GLY A 31 11.90 9.36 10.34
N VAL A 32 10.60 9.10 10.29
CA VAL A 32 9.82 8.50 11.37
C VAL A 32 9.28 7.16 10.89
N THR A 33 9.32 6.14 11.74
CA THR A 33 8.67 4.87 11.45
C THR A 33 7.17 5.02 11.63
N VAL A 34 6.41 4.78 10.57
CA VAL A 34 4.95 4.96 10.53
C VAL A 34 4.18 3.64 10.36
N ALA A 35 4.87 2.55 10.00
CA ALA A 35 4.33 1.20 9.92
C ALA A 35 5.42 0.18 10.29
N GLY A 36 5.03 -0.91 10.96
CA GLY A 36 5.98 -1.91 11.44
C GLY A 36 6.88 -1.39 12.57
N GLY A 37 8.20 -1.56 12.43
CA GLY A 37 9.19 -1.08 13.40
C GLY A 37 9.37 -1.95 14.66
N LYS A 38 8.71 -3.10 14.74
CA LYS A 38 8.82 -4.07 15.85
C LYS A 38 9.54 -5.35 15.46
N GLY A 39 10.48 -5.24 14.53
CA GLY A 39 11.22 -6.38 13.95
C GLY A 39 10.46 -7.10 12.85
N SER A 40 11.12 -8.10 12.26
CA SER A 40 10.51 -8.98 11.26
C SER A 40 9.55 -9.96 11.92
N GLY A 41 8.36 -10.13 11.35
CA GLY A 41 7.36 -11.07 11.85
C GLY A 41 5.98 -10.88 11.25
N ASN A 42 5.00 -11.65 11.75
CA ASN A 42 3.64 -11.70 11.21
C ASN A 42 2.59 -11.04 12.12
N ALA A 43 2.99 -10.47 13.26
CA ALA A 43 2.08 -9.68 14.08
C ALA A 43 1.58 -8.45 13.30
N THR A 44 0.47 -7.86 13.74
CA THR A 44 -0.13 -6.70 13.07
C THR A 44 0.72 -5.43 13.20
N ASN A 45 1.69 -5.38 14.09
CA ASN A 45 2.68 -4.31 14.22
C ASN A 45 4.07 -4.68 13.65
N GLN A 46 4.15 -5.78 12.90
CA GLN A 46 5.36 -6.28 12.26
C GLN A 46 5.13 -6.43 10.75
N LEU A 47 6.24 -6.41 10.01
CA LEU A 47 6.28 -6.65 8.56
C LEU A 47 7.36 -7.68 8.26
N HIS A 48 7.23 -8.41 7.17
CA HIS A 48 8.23 -9.38 6.72
C HIS A 48 8.51 -9.17 5.23
N LEU A 49 9.67 -8.56 4.95
CA LEU A 49 10.15 -8.26 3.60
C LEU A 49 9.06 -7.65 2.68
N PRO A 50 8.44 -6.51 3.07
CA PRO A 50 7.44 -5.84 2.24
C PRO A 50 8.09 -5.24 0.98
N SER A 51 7.39 -5.27 -0.16
CA SER A 51 7.94 -4.82 -1.45
C SER A 51 7.20 -3.64 -2.10
N GLY A 52 5.94 -3.41 -1.77
CA GLY A 52 5.12 -2.37 -2.39
C GLY A 52 4.24 -1.65 -1.38
N LEU A 53 3.95 -0.37 -1.64
CA LEU A 53 3.06 0.43 -0.82
C LEU A 53 2.41 1.54 -1.62
N VAL A 54 1.23 1.95 -1.17
CA VAL A 54 0.51 3.14 -1.63
C VAL A 54 0.02 3.94 -0.43
N VAL A 55 -0.01 5.25 -0.59
CA VAL A 55 -0.49 6.18 0.44
C VAL A 55 -1.65 6.99 -0.13
N ASP A 56 -2.74 7.06 0.61
CA ASP A 56 -3.92 7.86 0.28
C ASP A 56 -3.82 9.29 0.84
N ASP A 57 -4.72 10.18 0.42
CA ASP A 57 -4.72 11.61 0.77
C ASP A 57 -4.95 11.85 2.28
N ASP A 58 -5.59 10.89 2.96
CA ASP A 58 -5.80 10.88 4.42
C ASP A 58 -4.59 10.34 5.20
N GLN A 59 -3.45 10.08 4.53
CA GLN A 59 -2.25 9.44 5.08
C GLN A 59 -2.47 7.98 5.53
N THR A 60 -3.52 7.32 5.04
CA THR A 60 -3.63 5.87 5.11
C THR A 60 -2.60 5.23 4.19
N MET A 61 -1.81 4.31 4.73
CA MET A 61 -0.84 3.52 3.99
C MET A 61 -1.35 2.10 3.82
N VAL A 62 -1.18 1.54 2.63
CA VAL A 62 -1.51 0.15 2.33
C VAL A 62 -0.25 -0.50 1.80
N ILE A 63 0.17 -1.59 2.44
CA ILE A 63 1.47 -2.21 2.23
C ILE A 63 1.26 -3.66 1.78
N ALA A 64 1.98 -4.05 0.73
CA ALA A 64 2.16 -5.44 0.34
C ALA A 64 3.23 -6.06 1.24
N ASP A 65 2.79 -6.82 2.25
CA ASP A 65 3.65 -7.53 3.19
C ASP A 65 3.97 -8.91 2.63
N THR A 66 4.90 -8.91 1.67
CA THR A 66 5.12 -9.95 0.67
C THR A 66 5.37 -11.33 1.26
N TRP A 67 6.26 -11.45 2.25
CA TRP A 67 6.57 -12.75 2.87
C TRP A 67 5.56 -13.20 3.92
N ASN A 68 4.67 -12.30 4.33
CA ASN A 68 3.50 -12.67 5.13
C ASN A 68 2.26 -12.95 4.27
N HIS A 69 2.37 -12.88 2.94
CA HIS A 69 1.28 -13.20 2.01
C HIS A 69 -0.01 -12.43 2.30
N ARG A 70 0.12 -11.14 2.61
CA ARG A 70 -1.00 -10.28 3.01
C ARG A 70 -0.85 -8.85 2.51
N ILE A 71 -1.98 -8.16 2.41
CA ILE A 71 -2.03 -6.71 2.32
C ILE A 71 -2.49 -6.18 3.66
N ILE A 72 -1.76 -5.20 4.19
CA ILE A 72 -2.00 -4.64 5.51
C ILE A 72 -2.05 -3.11 5.43
N GLN A 73 -3.07 -2.54 6.04
CA GLN A 73 -3.37 -1.12 6.06
C GLN A 73 -2.97 -0.52 7.42
N TRP A 74 -2.34 0.65 7.40
CA TRP A 74 -2.11 1.50 8.57
C TRP A 74 -2.74 2.85 8.35
N LYS A 75 -3.56 3.31 9.29
CA LYS A 75 -3.92 4.73 9.31
C LYS A 75 -2.78 5.52 9.91
N LYS A 76 -2.82 6.83 9.67
CA LYS A 76 -1.90 7.75 10.32
C LYS A 76 -1.96 7.56 11.84
N ASP A 77 -0.78 7.52 12.47
CA ASP A 77 -0.58 7.39 13.92
C ASP A 77 -1.02 6.04 14.54
N ASP A 78 -1.48 5.07 13.73
CA ASP A 78 -1.78 3.72 14.21
C ASP A 78 -0.50 2.98 14.62
N THR A 79 -0.57 2.27 15.75
CA THR A 79 0.52 1.40 16.22
C THR A 79 0.47 0.00 15.60
N ASN A 80 -0.72 -0.44 15.16
CA ASN A 80 -0.98 -1.75 14.60
C ASN A 80 -1.73 -1.61 13.27
N GLY A 81 -1.34 -2.40 12.28
CA GLY A 81 -2.01 -2.48 11.01
C GLY A 81 -3.24 -3.38 11.04
N GLN A 82 -4.08 -3.24 10.04
CA GLN A 82 -5.27 -4.06 9.80
C GLN A 82 -5.08 -4.84 8.51
N VAL A 83 -5.19 -6.17 8.57
CA VAL A 83 -5.10 -7.01 7.37
C VAL A 83 -6.37 -6.81 6.54
N VAL A 84 -6.22 -6.35 5.31
CA VAL A 84 -7.34 -6.03 4.40
C VAL A 84 -7.53 -7.05 3.29
N ALA A 85 -6.48 -7.81 2.96
CA ALA A 85 -6.53 -8.92 2.03
C ALA A 85 -5.45 -9.96 2.35
N GLY A 86 -5.70 -11.23 2.01
CA GLY A 86 -4.77 -12.32 2.30
C GLY A 86 -4.64 -12.60 3.81
N GLY A 87 -3.44 -13.03 4.24
CA GLY A 87 -3.17 -13.35 5.64
C GLY A 87 -3.79 -14.66 6.13
N LYS A 88 -4.37 -15.46 5.22
CA LYS A 88 -4.89 -16.83 5.47
C LYS A 88 -3.93 -17.90 4.97
N GLY A 89 -2.63 -17.61 5.03
CA GLY A 89 -1.56 -18.43 4.49
C GLY A 89 -1.33 -18.20 2.99
N LEU A 90 -0.22 -18.75 2.49
CA LEU A 90 0.06 -18.74 1.07
C LEU A 90 -0.93 -19.61 0.30
N GLY A 91 -1.34 -19.16 -0.87
CA GLY A 91 -2.17 -19.97 -1.76
C GLY A 91 -2.88 -19.14 -2.81
N ASN A 92 -3.79 -19.79 -3.53
CA ASN A 92 -4.47 -19.23 -4.71
C ASN A 92 -5.98 -19.06 -4.53
N ARG A 93 -6.50 -19.33 -3.33
CA ARG A 93 -7.91 -19.10 -2.97
C ARG A 93 -8.23 -17.59 -2.96
N MET A 94 -9.52 -17.27 -2.96
CA MET A 94 -9.99 -15.87 -3.00
C MET A 94 -9.58 -15.04 -1.77
N ASP A 95 -9.29 -15.69 -0.64
CA ASP A 95 -8.84 -15.09 0.62
C ASP A 95 -7.33 -15.29 0.88
N GLN A 96 -6.58 -15.78 -0.11
CA GLN A 96 -5.15 -16.03 -0.03
C GLN A 96 -4.39 -15.25 -1.09
N LEU A 97 -3.13 -14.93 -0.78
CA LEU A 97 -2.20 -14.29 -1.70
C LEU A 97 -0.91 -15.09 -1.77
N ASN A 98 -0.12 -14.88 -2.83
CA ASN A 98 1.12 -15.58 -3.06
C ASN A 98 2.22 -14.61 -3.53
N TYR A 99 3.00 -14.11 -2.57
CA TYR A 99 4.01 -13.07 -2.78
C TYR A 99 3.43 -11.82 -3.46
N PRO A 100 2.45 -11.14 -2.82
CA PRO A 100 1.96 -9.87 -3.35
C PRO A 100 3.13 -8.89 -3.45
N SER A 101 3.31 -8.33 -4.65
CA SER A 101 4.48 -7.52 -4.97
C SER A 101 4.21 -6.02 -4.92
N ASP A 102 2.98 -5.62 -5.21
CA ASP A 102 2.55 -4.23 -5.18
C ASP A 102 1.04 -4.11 -4.91
N VAL A 103 0.61 -2.93 -4.48
CA VAL A 103 -0.78 -2.59 -4.20
C VAL A 103 -1.09 -1.16 -4.58
N LEU A 104 -2.25 -0.94 -5.19
CA LEU A 104 -2.74 0.36 -5.62
C LEU A 104 -4.18 0.56 -5.14
N ILE A 105 -4.55 1.81 -4.87
CA ILE A 105 -5.90 2.20 -4.50
C ILE A 105 -6.58 2.78 -5.73
N ASP A 106 -7.66 2.16 -6.17
CA ASP A 106 -8.59 2.76 -7.12
C ASP A 106 -9.62 3.60 -6.35
N LYS A 107 -9.42 4.92 -6.33
CA LYS A 107 -10.31 5.87 -5.66
C LYS A 107 -11.67 6.00 -6.33
N VAL A 108 -11.82 5.61 -7.59
CA VAL A 108 -13.10 5.70 -8.31
C VAL A 108 -14.04 4.59 -7.88
N THR A 109 -13.50 3.37 -7.78
CA THR A 109 -14.27 2.18 -7.38
C THR A 109 -14.15 1.83 -5.89
N ASN A 110 -13.32 2.58 -5.15
CA ASN A 110 -13.00 2.33 -3.75
C ASN A 110 -12.49 0.89 -3.52
N SER A 111 -11.60 0.42 -4.40
CA SER A 111 -11.08 -0.95 -4.41
C SER A 111 -9.55 -0.99 -4.43
N PHE A 112 -8.97 -2.11 -4.00
CA PHE A 112 -7.53 -2.36 -4.10
C PHE A 112 -7.21 -3.16 -5.36
N LEU A 113 -6.20 -2.73 -6.09
CA LEU A 113 -5.57 -3.52 -7.15
C LEU A 113 -4.28 -4.09 -6.59
N ILE A 114 -4.14 -5.42 -6.61
CA ILE A 114 -3.02 -6.14 -5.99
C ILE A 114 -2.31 -6.93 -7.08
N CYS A 115 -0.99 -6.82 -7.15
CA CYS A 115 -0.17 -7.66 -8.03
C CYS A 115 0.20 -8.95 -7.29
N ASP A 116 -0.58 -10.01 -7.48
CA ASP A 116 -0.43 -11.31 -6.82
C ASP A 116 0.54 -12.20 -7.60
N GLN A 117 1.83 -11.89 -7.45
CA GLN A 117 2.92 -12.27 -8.36
C GLN A 117 2.94 -13.76 -8.70
N ASN A 118 2.97 -14.64 -7.70
CA ASN A 118 3.12 -16.08 -7.96
C ASN A 118 1.80 -16.75 -8.35
N ASN A 119 0.68 -16.08 -8.11
CA ASN A 119 -0.61 -16.49 -8.62
C ASN A 119 -0.91 -15.94 -10.02
N ARG A 120 -0.02 -15.09 -10.58
CA ARG A 120 -0.12 -14.49 -11.92
C ARG A 120 -1.45 -13.76 -12.14
N ARG A 121 -1.86 -12.97 -11.14
CA ARG A 121 -3.13 -12.24 -11.08
C ARG A 121 -2.93 -10.78 -10.70
#